data_AF-A0A1G7GFN8-F1
#
_entry.id   AF-A0A1G7GFN8-F1
#
_cell.length_a   1.000
_cell.length_b   1.000
_cell.length_c   1.000
_cell.angle_alpha   90.00
_cell.angle_beta   90.00
_cell.angle_gamma   90.00
#
_symmetry.space_group_name_H-M   'P 1'
#
loop_
_entity.id
_entity.type
_entity.pdbx_description
1 polymer ?
#
loop_
_entity_poly.entity_id
_entity_poly.type
_entity_poly.pdbx_seq_one_letter_code
_entity_poly.pdbx_strand_id
1 'polypeptide(L)' 'MKELVNNWKIIILLCVAIGMAPFYPEPHIWGKIKWISGGAVGMQPQDWFDLFFHGFPFLLLLRLIFTKNNSGLENRN' A
#
# COMPACT_ATOMS: atom_id res chain seq x y z
N MET A 1 -4.91 17.07 7.51
CA MET A 1 -5.12 15.71 6.94
C MET A 1 -4.73 15.61 5.46
N LYS A 2 -5.19 16.52 4.58
CA LYS A 2 -4.86 16.49 3.14
C LYS A 2 -3.34 16.46 2.85
N GLU A 3 -2.56 17.23 3.61
CA GLU A 3 -1.09 17.26 3.48
C GLU A 3 -0.42 15.90 3.67
N LEU A 4 -0.94 15.03 4.56
CA LEU A 4 -0.32 13.73 4.82
C LEU A 4 -0.56 12.75 3.67
N VAL A 5 -1.81 12.68 3.18
CA VAL A 5 -2.22 11.75 2.11
C VAL A 5 -1.88 12.25 0.70
N ASN A 6 -1.40 13.49 0.57
CA ASN A 6 -0.89 14.05 -0.69
C ASN A 6 0.65 14.12 -0.73
N ASN A 7 1.34 13.85 0.38
CA ASN A 7 2.79 13.95 0.45
C ASN A 7 3.45 12.64 0.01
N TRP A 8 4.11 12.69 -1.15
CA TRP A 8 4.84 11.57 -1.74
C TRP A 8 5.90 10.97 -0.82
N LYS A 9 6.65 11.80 -0.08
CA LYS A 9 7.70 11.32 0.82
C LYS A 9 7.11 10.49 1.96
N ILE A 10 6.01 10.98 2.54
CA ILE A 10 5.30 10.28 3.62
C ILE A 10 4.72 8.96 3.11
N ILE A 11 4.06 8.98 1.95
CA ILE A 11 3.43 7.76 1.41
C ILE A 11 4.46 6.71 1.01
N ILE A 12 5.56 7.12 0.36
CA ILE A 12 6.67 6.20 0.06
C ILE A 12 7.25 5.64 1.36
N LEU A 13 7.47 6.48 2.38
CA LEU A 13 7.95 6.03 3.68
C LEU A 13 7.01 5.01 4.32
N LEU A 14 5.69 5.22 4.26
CA LEU A 14 4.69 4.27 4.78
C LEU A 14 4.70 2.94 3.99
N CYS A 15 4.88 2.99 2.67
CA CYS A 15 5.02 1.78 1.86
C CYS A 15 6.22 0.95 2.28
N VAL A 16 7.37 1.61 2.50
CA VAL A 16 8.58 0.92 2.96
C VAL A 16 8.40 0.44 4.40
N ALA A 17 8.06 1.32 5.32
CA ALA A 17 8.06 1.02 6.75
C ALA A 17 6.96 0.05 7.19
N ILE A 18 5.75 0.19 6.64
CA ILE A 18 4.58 -0.61 7.03
C ILE A 18 4.21 -1.57 5.91
N GLY A 19 4.13 -1.10 4.67
CA GLY A 19 3.64 -1.95 3.58
C GLY A 19 4.53 -3.15 3.26
N MET A 20 5.85 -2.97 3.31
CA MET A 20 6.81 -4.05 3.06
C MET A 20 7.22 -4.82 4.31
N ALA A 21 6.84 -4.37 5.50
CA ALA A 21 7.20 -5.06 6.73
C ALA A 21 6.39 -6.34 6.93
N PRO A 22 6.96 -7.35 7.60
CA PRO A 22 8.39 -7.57 7.86
C PRO A 22 9.12 -7.94 6.56
N PHE A 23 10.39 -7.54 6.44
CA PHE A 23 11.15 -7.75 5.20
C PHE A 23 11.74 -9.14 5.03
N TYR A 24 11.84 -9.92 6.12
CA TYR A 24 12.44 -11.23 6.14
C TYR A 24 11.48 -12.24 6.80
N PRO A 25 11.35 -13.48 6.26
CA PRO A 25 11.98 -13.98 5.03
C PRO A 25 11.43 -13.34 3.75
N GLU A 26 10.20 -12.82 3.79
CA GLU A 26 9.57 -12.03 2.73
C GLU A 26 8.50 -11.08 3.31
N PRO A 27 8.16 -9.98 2.61
CA PRO A 27 7.06 -9.09 2.99
C PRO A 27 5.75 -9.83 3.27
N HIS A 28 5.07 -9.50 4.37
CA HIS A 28 3.77 -10.09 4.70
C HIS A 28 2.78 -9.96 3.54
N ILE A 29 2.68 -8.77 2.94
CA ILE A 29 1.80 -8.54 1.77
C ILE A 29 2.08 -9.53 0.63
N TRP A 30 3.36 -9.87 0.39
CA TRP A 30 3.75 -10.79 -0.66
C TRP A 30 3.35 -12.23 -0.33
N GLY A 31 3.58 -12.66 0.91
CA GLY A 31 3.12 -13.95 1.41
C GLY A 31 1.60 -14.10 1.31
N LYS A 32 0.83 -13.07 1.70
CA LYS A 32 -0.63 -13.09 1.60
C LYS A 32 -1.11 -13.14 0.14
N ILE A 33 -0.48 -12.40 -0.77
CA ILE A 33 -0.82 -12.46 -2.22
C ILE A 33 -0.60 -13.88 -2.76
N LYS A 34 0.52 -14.53 -2.43
CA LYS A 34 0.77 -15.93 -2.80
C LYS A 34 -0.28 -16.86 -2.22
N TRP A 35 -0.63 -16.68 -0.95
CA TRP A 35 -1.65 -17.49 -0.30
C TRP A 35 -3.02 -17.37 -0.99
N ILE A 36 -3.41 -16.14 -1.36
CA ILE A 36 -4.63 -15.90 -2.13
C ILE A 36 -4.56 -16.57 -3.51
N SER A 37 -3.41 -16.51 -4.19
CA SER A 37 -3.23 -17.22 -5.46
C SER A 37 -3.37 -18.74 -5.35
N GLY A 38 -3.09 -19.29 -4.16
CA GLY A 38 -3.33 -20.69 -3.80
C GLY A 38 -4.75 -21.00 -3.32
N GLY A 39 -5.69 -20.06 -3.45
CA GLY A 39 -7.10 -20.24 -3.10
C GLY A 39 -7.48 -19.79 -1.68
N ALA A 40 -6.59 -19.08 -0.96
CA ALA A 40 -6.86 -18.54 0.38
C ALA A 40 -7.32 -19.60 1.42
N VAL A 41 -6.96 -20.87 1.19
CA VAL A 41 -7.44 -21.99 2.01
C VAL A 41 -6.93 -21.82 3.45
N GLY A 42 -7.87 -21.78 4.39
CA GLY A 42 -7.58 -21.67 5.82
C GLY A 42 -7.26 -20.25 6.32
N MET A 43 -7.35 -19.21 5.48
CA MET A 43 -7.10 -17.83 5.93
C MET A 43 -8.11 -17.41 7.00
N GLN A 44 -7.59 -16.89 8.10
CA GLN A 44 -8.38 -16.37 9.22
C GLN A 44 -8.64 -14.87 9.06
N PRO A 45 -9.61 -14.29 9.79
CA PRO A 45 -9.86 -12.85 9.74
C PRO A 45 -8.62 -11.99 10.01
N GLN A 46 -7.72 -12.44 10.87
CA GLN A 46 -6.44 -11.77 11.13
C GLN A 46 -5.50 -11.75 9.91
N ASP A 47 -5.52 -12.78 9.05
CA ASP A 47 -4.70 -12.83 7.84
C ASP A 47 -5.22 -11.84 6.79
N TRP A 48 -6.54 -11.69 6.72
CA TRP A 48 -7.18 -10.66 5.90
C TRP A 48 -6.86 -9.26 6.42
N PHE A 49 -6.93 -9.05 7.73
CA PHE A 49 -6.52 -7.78 8.32
C PHE A 49 -5.06 -7.45 8.02
N ASP A 50 -4.15 -8.42 8.16
CA ASP A 50 -2.73 -8.27 7.84
C ASP A 50 -2.50 -7.89 6.37
N LEU A 51 -3.20 -8.55 5.43
CA LEU A 51 -3.20 -8.17 4.02
C LEU A 51 -3.66 -6.73 3.81
N PHE A 52 -4.79 -6.34 4.40
CA PHE A 52 -5.33 -4.98 4.24
C PHE A 52 -4.41 -3.92 4.87
N PHE A 53 -3.86 -4.20 6.05
CA PHE A 53 -3.00 -3.28 6.78
C PHE A 53 -1.70 -3.01 6.02
N HIS A 54 -1.04 -4.06 5.52
CA HIS A 54 0.16 -3.94 4.71
C HIS A 54 -0.14 -3.47 3.28
N GLY A 55 -1.33 -3.77 2.74
CA GLY A 55 -1.80 -3.31 1.43
C GLY A 55 -2.18 -1.83 1.37
N PHE A 56 -2.66 -1.27 2.47
CA PHE A 56 -3.23 0.08 2.51
C PHE A 56 -2.25 1.20 2.07
N PRO A 57 -0.97 1.22 2.49
CA PRO A 57 0.00 2.19 1.98
C PRO A 57 0.15 2.17 0.44
N PHE A 58 0.10 0.99 -0.19
CA PHE A 58 0.19 0.87 -1.64
C PHE A 58 -1.06 1.39 -2.35
N LEU A 59 -2.25 1.20 -1.76
CA LEU A 59 -3.47 1.82 -2.28
C LEU A 59 -3.40 3.36 -2.24
N LEU A 60 -2.83 3.93 -1.16
CA LEU A 60 -2.58 5.37 -1.09
C LEU A 60 -1.57 5.83 -2.16
N LEU A 61 -0.51 5.06 -2.40
CA LEU A 61 0.47 5.33 -3.44
C LEU A 61 -0.17 5.28 -4.84
N LEU A 62 -0.98 4.25 -5.13
CA LEU A 62 -1.73 4.16 -6.39
C LEU A 62 -2.65 5.37 -6.56
N ARG A 63 -3.41 5.74 -5.51
CA ARG A 63 -4.26 6.93 -5.52
C ARG A 63 -3.45 8.20 -5.84
N LEU A 64 -2.25 8.35 -5.28
CA LEU A 64 -1.36 9.47 -5.59
C LEU A 64 -0.91 9.49 -7.05
N ILE A 65 -0.55 8.33 -7.61
CA ILE A 65 -0.14 8.19 -9.01
C ILE A 65 -1.27 8.64 -9.94
N PHE A 66 -2.50 8.15 -9.72
CA PHE A 66 -3.66 8.52 -10.54
C PHE A 66 -4.11 9.97 -10.35
N THR A 67 -3.97 10.53 -9.14
CA THR A 67 -4.35 11.92 -8.87
C THR A 67 -3.32 12.91 -9.44
N LYS A 68 -2.02 12.57 -9.43
CA LYS A 68 -0.96 13.46 -9.93
C LYS A 68 -1.05 13.73 -11.43
N ASN A 69 -1.65 12.83 -12.20
CA ASN A 69 -1.95 13.08 -13.61
C ASN A 69 -2.87 14.31 -13.82
N ASN A 70 -3.60 14.74 -12.78
CA ASN A 70 -4.50 15.91 -12.85
C ASN A 70 -3.90 17.20 -12.28
N SER A 71 -2.88 17.12 -11.41
CA SER A 71 -2.27 18.31 -10.76
C SER A 71 -1.08 18.91 -11.52
N GLY A 72 -0.65 18.27 -12.63
CA GLY A 72 0.30 18.85 -13.57
C GLY A 72 -0.25 20.03 -14.40
N LEU A 73 -1.57 20.27 -14.35
CA LEU A 73 -2.25 21.37 -15.03
C LEU A 73 -2.40 22.63 -14.16
N GLU A 74 -2.35 22.50 -12.83
CA GLU A 74 -2.61 23.63 -11.91
C GLU A 74 -1.35 24.50 -11.66
N ASN A 75 -0.15 23.96 -11.86
CA ASN A 75 1.12 24.70 -11.71
C ASN A 75 1.61 25.36 -13.02
N ARG A 76 0.71 25.61 -13.98
CA ARG A 76 1.04 26.26 -15.27
C ARG A 76 0.29 27.58 -15.51
N ASN A 77 -0.38 28.13 -14.51
CA ASN A 77 -1.04 29.44 -14.59
C ASN A 77 -0.48 30.40 -13.55
#